data_AF-A0A6B8M7P8-F1
#
_entry.id   AF-A0A6B8M7P8-F1
#
_cell.length_a   1.000
_cell.length_b   1.000
_cell.length_c   1.000
_cell.angle_alpha   90.00
_cell.angle_beta   90.00
_cell.angle_gamma   90.00
#
_symmetry.space_group_name_H-M   'P 1'
#
loop_
_entity.id
_entity.type
_entity.pdbx_description
1 polymer ?
#
loop_
_entity_poly.entity_id
_entity_poly.type
_entity_poly.pdbx_seq_one_letter_code
_entity_poly.pdbx_strand_id
1 'polypeptide(L)' 'MFTKPKCPHCEVELSKLDAKRMVVGDQFGGTFWYGIVATCPYCKTVIGVSIDPADALQKVAAEIAELRKLLAPAPLIE' A
#
# COMPACT_ATOMS: atom_id res chain seq x y z
N MET A 1 -9.07 -29.41 10.91
CA MET A 1 -10.34 -28.63 10.99
C MET A 1 -9.94 -27.16 11.05
N PHE A 2 -10.05 -26.42 9.95
CA PHE A 2 -9.70 -24.99 9.94
C PHE A 2 -10.88 -24.22 10.53
N THR A 3 -10.67 -23.53 11.65
CA THR A 3 -11.68 -22.63 12.22
C THR A 3 -11.91 -21.48 11.24
N LYS A 4 -13.19 -21.16 10.97
CA LYS A 4 -13.49 -19.99 10.15
C LYS A 4 -13.00 -18.74 10.86
N PRO A 5 -12.34 -17.81 10.15
CA PRO A 5 -11.89 -16.56 10.76
C PRO A 5 -13.10 -15.74 11.20
N LYS A 6 -13.02 -15.15 12.39
CA LYS A 6 -14.04 -14.25 12.94
C LYS A 6 -13.51 -12.82 12.98
N CYS A 7 -14.40 -11.85 12.88
CA CYS A 7 -14.04 -10.45 13.11
C CYS A 7 -13.65 -10.26 14.60
N PRO A 8 -12.49 -9.64 14.91
CA PRO A 8 -12.07 -9.44 16.30
C PRO A 8 -12.91 -8.38 17.05
N HIS A 9 -13.75 -7.62 16.35
CA HIS A 9 -14.58 -6.56 16.94
C HIS A 9 -16.05 -6.98 17.12
N CYS A 10 -16.67 -7.59 16.12
CA CYS A 10 -18.09 -7.96 16.17
C CYS A 10 -18.34 -9.48 16.22
N GLU A 11 -17.26 -10.29 16.26
CA GLU A 11 -17.26 -11.76 16.37
C GLU A 11 -17.98 -12.54 15.26
N VAL A 12 -18.56 -11.84 14.28
CA VAL A 12 -19.21 -12.45 13.11
C VAL A 12 -18.19 -13.26 12.31
N GLU A 13 -18.60 -14.45 11.87
CA GLU A 13 -17.80 -15.27 10.95
C GLU A 13 -17.59 -14.56 9.62
N LEU A 14 -16.34 -14.49 9.18
CA LEU A 14 -15.94 -13.82 7.95
C LEU A 14 -15.77 -14.86 6.84
N SER A 15 -16.64 -14.78 5.83
CA SER A 15 -16.48 -15.48 4.55
C SER A 15 -15.77 -14.63 3.49
N LYS A 16 -15.77 -13.31 3.67
CA LYS A 16 -15.11 -12.32 2.80
C LYS A 16 -14.77 -11.05 3.57
N LEU A 17 -13.79 -10.31 3.04
CA LEU A 17 -13.38 -8.98 3.51
C LEU A 17 -13.76 -7.94 2.46
N ASP A 18 -14.10 -6.72 2.90
CA ASP A 18 -14.25 -5.56 2.01
C ASP A 18 -12.87 -4.91 1.86
N ALA A 19 -12.24 -5.11 0.71
CA ALA A 19 -10.91 -4.60 0.40
C ALA A 19 -11.00 -3.36 -0.50
N LYS A 20 -10.43 -2.25 -0.04
CA LYS A 20 -10.42 -0.99 -0.79
C LYS A 20 -9.01 -0.49 -0.96
N ARG A 21 -8.71 0.01 -2.16
CA ARG A 21 -7.49 0.78 -2.40
C ARG A 21 -7.68 2.16 -1.81
N MET A 22 -6.76 2.58 -0.95
CA MET A 22 -6.77 3.90 -0.34
C MET A 22 -5.36 4.43 -0.14
N VAL A 23 -5.26 5.74 0.04
CA VAL A 23 -3.98 6.38 0.35
C VAL A 23 -3.63 6.07 1.81
N VAL A 24 -2.44 5.51 2.01
CA VAL A 24 -1.86 5.16 3.30
C VAL A 24 -0.58 5.97 3.46
N GLY A 25 -0.48 6.75 4.52
CA GLY A 25 0.67 7.59 4.79
C GLY A 25 0.43 8.52 5.95
N ASP A 26 1.51 9.15 6.41
CA ASP A 26 1.44 10.20 7.42
C ASP A 26 1.02 11.52 6.76
N GLN A 27 -0.10 12.08 7.21
CA GLN A 27 -0.63 13.36 6.73
C GLN A 27 0.26 14.55 7.10
N PHE A 28 1.17 14.41 8.07
CA PHE A 28 1.94 15.51 8.64
C PHE A 28 3.40 15.59 8.16
N GLY A 29 3.92 14.60 7.44
CA GLY A 29 5.31 14.67 6.97
C GLY A 29 5.86 13.51 6.14
N GLY A 30 5.03 12.54 5.72
CA GLY A 30 5.51 11.33 5.05
C GLY A 30 5.10 11.21 3.58
N THR A 31 5.74 10.27 2.88
CA THR A 31 5.32 9.84 1.54
C THR A 31 3.97 9.15 1.61
N PHE A 32 3.02 9.59 0.79
CA PHE A 32 1.77 8.90 0.57
C PHE A 32 1.99 7.68 -0.34
N TRP A 33 1.49 6.52 0.07
CA TRP A 33 1.50 5.30 -0.73
C TRP A 33 0.07 4.88 -1.00
N TYR A 34 -0.16 4.17 -2.11
CA TYR A 34 -1.39 3.40 -2.22
C TYR A 34 -1.26 2.11 -1.42
N GLY A 35 -2.30 1.82 -0.64
CA GLY A 35 -2.43 0.58 0.10
C GLY A 35 -3.79 -0.05 -0.11
N ILE A 36 -3.91 -1.31 0.29
CA ILE A 36 -5.16 -2.04 0.38
C ILE A 36 -5.52 -2.11 1.85
N VAL A 37 -6.73 -1.64 2.18
CA VAL A 37 -7.29 -1.78 3.52
C VAL A 37 -8.44 -2.76 3.45
N ALA A 38 -8.32 -3.83 4.23
CA ALA A 38 -9.33 -4.85 4.39
C ALA A 38 -10.16 -4.54 5.65
N THR A 39 -11.47 -4.45 5.46
CA THR A 39 -12.43 -4.16 6.54
C THR A 39 -13.46 -5.26 6.68
N CYS A 40 -14.00 -5.40 7.90
CA CYS A 40 -15.17 -6.23 8.14
C CYS A 40 -16.37 -5.67 7.36
N PRO A 41 -17.08 -6.47 6.54
CA PRO A 41 -18.20 -5.95 5.77
C PRO A 41 -19.37 -5.48 6.65
N TYR A 42 -19.48 -5.99 7.88
CA TYR A 42 -20.57 -5.73 8.82
C TYR A 42 -20.31 -4.50 9.70
N CYS A 43 -19.22 -4.48 10.46
CA CYS A 43 -18.92 -3.41 11.41
C CYS A 43 -17.87 -2.40 10.91
N LYS A 44 -17.33 -2.59 9.71
CA LYS A 44 -16.31 -1.73 9.07
C LYS A 44 -14.97 -1.62 9.80
N THR A 45 -14.77 -2.40 10.87
CA THR A 45 -13.48 -2.50 11.55
C THR A 45 -12.37 -2.89 10.57
N VAL A 46 -11.24 -2.19 10.64
CA VAL A 46 -10.04 -2.53 9.87
C VAL A 46 -9.46 -3.84 10.40
N ILE A 47 -9.32 -4.82 9.50
CA ILE A 47 -8.79 -6.14 9.82
C ILE A 47 -7.33 -6.24 9.37
N GLY A 48 -6.97 -5.56 8.29
CA GLY A 48 -5.60 -5.55 7.79
C GLY A 48 -5.35 -4.38 6.87
N VAL A 49 -4.09 -3.99 6.81
CA VAL A 49 -3.57 -2.98 5.89
C VAL A 49 -2.34 -3.55 5.22
N SER A 50 -2.26 -3.43 3.90
CA SER A 50 -1.06 -3.76 3.13
C SER A 50 -0.71 -2.61 2.20
N ILE A 51 0.56 -2.47 1.88
CA ILE A 51 1.03 -1.54 0.84
C ILE A 51 0.80 -2.21 -0.52
N ASP A 52 0.45 -1.42 -1.53
CA ASP A 52 0.41 -1.87 -2.93
C ASP A 52 1.86 -1.98 -3.46
N PRO A 53 2.38 -3.20 -3.69
CA PRO A 53 3.78 -3.39 -4.06
C PRO A 53 4.11 -2.80 -5.44
N ALA A 54 3.12 -2.69 -6.34
CA ALA A 54 3.32 -2.11 -7.65
C ALA A 54 3.52 -0.59 -7.56
N ASP A 55 2.72 0.09 -6.75
CA ASP A 55 2.88 1.53 -6.48
C ASP A 55 4.24 1.82 -5.81
N ALA A 56 4.62 0.98 -4.85
CA ALA A 56 5.89 1.12 -4.17
C ALA A 56 7.08 1.03 -5.14
N LEU A 57 7.07 0.02 -6.01
CA LEU A 57 8.13 -0.18 -7.00
C LEU A 57 8.19 0.95 -8.03
N GLN A 58 7.05 1.45 -8.49
CA GLN A 58 7.00 2.56 -9.45
C GLN A 58 7.60 3.85 -8.88
N LYS A 59 7.31 4.17 -7.61
CA LYS A 59 7.89 5.34 -6.94
C LYS A 59 9.41 5.23 -6.81
N VAL A 60 9.91 4.07 -6.38
CA VAL A 60 11.35 3.83 -6.27
C VAL A 60 12.02 3.91 -7.65
N ALA A 61 11.42 3.32 -8.68
CA ALA A 61 11.94 3.39 -10.04
C ALA A 61 12.01 4.83 -10.58
N ALA A 62 10.99 5.65 -10.28
CA ALA A 62 10.96 7.06 -10.65
C ALA A 62 12.07 7.86 -9.95
N GLU A 63 12.29 7.65 -8.65
CA GLU A 63 13.39 8.29 -7.90
C GLU A 63 14.76 7.91 -8.48
N ILE A 64 14.97 6.62 -8.77
CA ILE A 64 16.22 6.15 -9.39
C ILE A 64 16.42 6.78 -10.77
N ALA A 65 15.36 6.92 -11.57
CA ALA A 65 15.44 7.54 -12.89
C ALA A 65 15.84 9.02 -12.81
N GLU A 66 15.30 9.78 -11.85
CA GLU A 66 15.69 11.17 -11.63
C GLU A 66 17.14 11.29 -11.15
N LEU A 67 17.56 10.47 -10.18
CA LEU A 67 18.94 10.44 -9.72
C LEU A 67 19.93 10.14 -10.85
N ARG A 68 19.56 9.22 -11.77
CA ARG A 68 20.38 8.92 -12.95
C ARG A 68 20.53 10.10 -13.91
N LYS A 69 19.51 10.95 -14.06
CA LYS A 69 19.62 12.15 -14.91
C LYS A 69 20.62 13.14 -14.32
N LEU A 70 20.62 13.30 -13.00
CA LEU A 70 21.52 14.21 -12.30
C LEU A 70 22.98 13.72 -12.29
N LEU A 71 23.17 12.40 -12.31
CA LEU A 71 24.47 11.74 -12.31
C LEU A 71 24.97 11.36 -13.71
N ALA A 72 24.20 11.66 -14.76
CA ALA A 72 24.62 11.37 -16.12
C ALA A 72 25.89 12.20 -16.44
N PRO A 73 27.00 11.56 -16.85
CA PRO A 73 28.18 12.30 -17.26
C PRO A 73 27.81 13.19 -18.46
N ALA A 74 28.35 14.42 -18.47
CA ALA A 74 28.20 15.33 -19.59
C ALA A 74 28.58 14.61 -20.90
N PRO A 75 27.88 14.87 -22.02
CA PRO A 75 28.25 14.29 -23.30
C PRO A 75 29.71 14.65 -23.59
N LEU A 76 30.53 13.62 -23.87
CA LEU A 76 31.87 13.83 -24.38
C LEU A 76 31.73 14.58 -25.71
N ILE A 77 32.16 15.84 -25.71
CA ILE A 77 32.24 16.66 -26.92
C ILE A 77 33.40 16.07 -27.74
N GLU A 78 33.09 15.44 -28.86
CA GLU A 78 34.06 15.01 -29.89
C GLU A 78 34.63 16.22 -30.65
#